data_AF-A0A355V6T9-F1
#
_entry.id   AF-A0A355V6T9-F1
#
_cell.length_a   1.000
_cell.length_b   1.000
_cell.length_c   1.000
_cell.angle_alpha   90.00
_cell.angle_beta   90.00
_cell.angle_gamma   90.00
#
_symmetry.space_group_name_H-M   'P 1'
#
loop_
_entity.id
_entity.type
_entity.pdbx_description
1 polymer ?
#
loop_
_entity_poly.entity_id
_entity_poly.type
_entity_poly.pdbx_seq_one_letter_code
_entity_poly.pdbx_strand_id
1 'polypeptide(L)'
;MVLAGCASQAEQQAMMEQQAAAQAEARELAVQFQQAERARLEAERSERELREQLAIIQREREAAEAAREEAEQRAEERARQAAVLQQQQMAAERARMAQAEEERIAAMERQLAEYEARISRREQANARLREAITAAEELLQMLATEQSKYDNVDANGQTAEPLQKALISELESRKDRLVREAQSLSN
;
A
#
# COMPACT_ATOMS: atom_id res chain seq x y z
N MET A 1 -67.76 51.39 105.63
CA MET A 1 -66.33 51.07 105.37
C MET A 1 -66.27 50.18 104.14
N VAL A 2 -65.81 50.69 102.99
CA VAL A 2 -65.95 50.05 101.64
C VAL A 2 -64.61 50.04 100.86
N LEU A 3 -63.44 49.87 101.50
CA LEU A 3 -62.16 50.10 100.78
C LEU A 3 -61.06 49.03 100.91
N ALA A 4 -61.34 47.83 101.44
CA ALA A 4 -60.32 46.75 101.55
C ALA A 4 -60.46 45.60 100.53
N GLY A 5 -61.57 45.53 99.77
CA GLY A 5 -61.82 44.45 98.80
C GLY A 5 -61.35 44.73 97.36
N CYS A 6 -61.12 46.00 97.00
CA CYS A 6 -60.73 46.38 95.63
C CYS A 6 -59.22 46.35 95.39
N ALA A 7 -58.38 46.41 96.44
CA ALA A 7 -56.93 46.36 96.30
C ALA A 7 -56.42 44.95 95.94
N SER A 8 -56.99 43.91 96.55
CA SER A 8 -56.64 42.51 96.23
C SER A 8 -57.12 42.10 94.84
N GLN A 9 -58.24 42.65 94.36
CA GLN A 9 -58.77 42.35 93.04
C GLN A 9 -57.93 42.98 91.92
N ALA A 10 -57.38 44.18 92.14
CA ALA A 10 -56.47 44.84 91.21
C ALA A 10 -55.10 44.14 91.11
N GLU A 11 -54.52 43.67 92.22
CA GLU A 11 -53.28 42.88 92.20
C GLU A 11 -53.47 41.52 91.51
N GLN A 12 -54.61 40.87 91.74
CA GLN A 12 -54.92 39.58 91.11
C GLN A 12 -55.18 39.74 89.60
N GLN A 13 -55.74 40.87 89.17
CA GLN A 13 -55.96 41.19 87.77
C GLN A 13 -54.65 41.58 87.04
N ALA A 14 -53.76 42.34 87.68
CA ALA A 14 -52.42 42.61 87.16
C ALA A 14 -51.56 41.34 87.03
N MET A 15 -51.68 40.41 87.99
CA MET A 15 -51.01 39.11 87.93
C MET A 15 -51.55 38.23 86.78
N MET A 16 -52.86 38.27 86.51
CA MET A 16 -53.48 37.57 85.38
C MET A 16 -53.09 38.17 84.03
N GLU A 17 -52.98 39.50 83.91
CA GLU A 17 -52.51 40.18 82.70
C GLU A 17 -51.02 39.92 82.43
N GLN A 18 -50.19 39.89 83.47
CA GLN A 18 -48.78 39.51 83.36
C GLN A 18 -48.61 38.03 82.97
N GLN A 19 -49.46 37.13 83.49
CA GLN A 19 -49.49 35.74 83.06
C GLN A 19 -50.01 35.58 81.62
N ALA A 20 -50.98 36.37 81.19
CA ALA A 20 -51.49 36.35 79.82
C ALA A 20 -50.45 36.90 78.82
N ALA A 21 -49.72 37.95 79.18
CA ALA A 21 -48.60 38.48 78.39
C ALA A 21 -47.46 37.45 78.29
N ALA A 22 -47.06 36.83 79.41
CA ALA A 22 -46.06 35.77 79.41
C ALA A 22 -46.50 34.53 78.60
N GLN A 23 -47.79 34.18 78.61
CA GLN A 23 -48.35 33.11 77.77
C GLN A 23 -48.39 33.48 76.28
N ALA A 24 -48.64 34.74 75.93
CA ALA A 24 -48.61 35.23 74.56
C ALA A 24 -47.18 35.20 74.00
N GLU A 25 -46.19 35.70 74.75
CA GLU A 25 -44.77 35.64 74.40
C GLU A 25 -44.29 34.18 74.25
N ALA A 26 -44.68 33.28 75.17
CA ALA A 26 -44.36 31.87 75.08
C ALA A 26 -44.96 31.20 73.83
N ARG A 27 -46.16 31.61 73.38
CA ARG A 27 -46.80 31.12 72.15
C ARG A 27 -46.09 31.64 70.90
N GLU A 28 -45.70 32.91 70.87
CA GLU A 28 -44.95 33.48 69.76
C GLU A 28 -43.57 32.83 69.61
N LEU A 29 -42.86 32.63 70.73
CA LEU A 29 -41.57 31.92 70.73
C LEU A 29 -41.70 30.47 70.26
N ALA A 30 -42.78 29.78 70.64
CA ALA A 30 -43.06 28.41 70.20
C ALA A 30 -43.35 28.33 68.68
N VAL A 31 -44.06 29.31 68.12
CA VAL A 31 -44.30 29.41 66.67
C VAL A 31 -43.00 29.70 65.92
N GLN A 32 -42.16 30.61 66.41
CA GLN A 32 -40.85 30.90 65.81
C GLN A 32 -39.93 29.67 65.83
N PHE A 33 -39.90 28.94 66.95
CA PHE A 33 -39.13 27.70 67.05
C PHE A 33 -39.64 26.64 66.04
N GLN A 34 -40.95 26.49 65.90
CA GLN A 34 -41.53 25.56 64.92
C GLN A 34 -41.22 25.96 63.47
N GLN A 35 -41.22 27.25 63.15
CA GLN A 35 -40.84 27.76 61.82
C GLN A 35 -39.35 27.55 61.54
N ALA A 36 -38.48 27.81 62.52
CA ALA A 36 -37.05 27.57 62.40
C ALA A 36 -36.72 26.08 62.17
N GLU A 37 -37.38 25.18 62.90
CA GLU A 37 -37.22 23.73 62.70
C GLU A 37 -37.70 23.26 61.31
N ARG A 38 -38.82 23.80 60.81
CA ARG A 38 -39.28 23.50 59.43
C ARG A 38 -38.29 24.00 58.37
N ALA A 39 -37.83 25.24 58.50
CA ALA A 39 -36.84 25.81 57.58
C ALA A 39 -35.53 25.00 57.59
N ARG A 40 -35.11 24.52 58.76
CA ARG A 40 -33.94 23.65 58.89
C ARG A 40 -34.11 22.31 58.18
N LEU A 41 -35.27 21.66 58.35
CA LEU A 41 -35.57 20.38 57.68
C LEU A 41 -35.67 20.53 56.16
N GLU A 42 -36.23 21.63 55.66
CA GLU A 42 -36.28 21.93 54.23
C GLU A 42 -34.89 22.21 53.65
N ALA A 43 -34.06 22.97 54.37
CA ALA A 43 -32.66 23.19 54.00
C ALA A 43 -31.88 21.87 53.93
N GLU A 44 -32.07 20.97 54.91
CA GLU A 44 -31.42 19.66 54.89
C GLU A 44 -31.89 18.77 53.72
N ARG A 45 -33.18 18.82 53.37
CA ARG A 45 -33.71 18.07 52.21
C ARG A 45 -33.14 18.59 50.89
N SER A 46 -33.15 19.90 50.67
CA SER A 46 -32.59 20.51 49.47
C SER A 46 -31.08 20.27 49.34
N GLU A 47 -30.33 20.27 50.45
CA GLU A 47 -28.91 19.91 50.46
C GLU A 47 -28.67 18.44 50.06
N ARG A 48 -29.52 17.53 50.53
CA ARG A 48 -29.47 16.11 50.14
C ARG A 48 -29.78 15.92 48.65
N GLU A 49 -30.83 16.56 48.15
CA GLU A 49 -31.20 16.51 46.72
C GLU A 49 -30.08 17.06 45.83
N LEU A 50 -29.45 18.17 46.21
CA LEU A 50 -28.31 18.72 45.48
C LEU A 50 -27.10 17.78 45.50
N ARG A 51 -26.81 17.12 46.63
CA ARG A 51 -25.75 16.12 46.72
C ARG A 51 -26.01 14.91 45.84
N GLU A 52 -27.24 14.42 45.81
CA GLU A 52 -27.62 13.31 44.94
C GLU A 52 -27.51 13.68 43.46
N GLN A 53 -27.97 14.87 43.07
CA GLN A 53 -27.83 15.37 41.70
C GLN A 53 -26.37 15.51 41.29
N LEU A 54 -25.51 16.05 42.17
CA LEU A 54 -24.08 16.15 41.90
C LEU A 54 -23.43 14.77 41.76
N ALA A 55 -23.82 13.79 42.58
CA ALA A 55 -23.32 12.42 42.48
C ALA A 55 -23.73 11.74 41.17
N ILE A 56 -24.95 11.99 40.68
CA ILE A 56 -25.42 11.49 39.37
C ILE A 56 -24.59 12.11 38.25
N ILE A 57 -24.43 13.45 38.23
CA ILE A 57 -23.66 14.16 37.21
C ILE A 57 -22.19 13.69 37.20
N GLN A 58 -21.60 13.45 38.37
CA GLN A 58 -20.23 12.92 38.47
C GLN A 58 -20.13 11.53 37.84
N ARG A 59 -21.05 10.61 38.17
CA ARG A 59 -21.07 9.26 37.58
C ARG A 59 -21.27 9.28 36.07
N GLU A 60 -22.14 10.16 35.57
CA GLU A 60 -22.36 10.31 34.13
C GLU A 60 -21.11 10.83 33.41
N ARG A 61 -20.36 11.75 34.03
CA ARG A 61 -19.08 12.23 33.50
C ARG A 61 -18.04 11.13 33.46
N GLU A 62 -17.87 10.39 34.56
CA GLU A 62 -16.94 9.26 34.64
C GLU A 62 -17.28 8.18 33.59
N ALA A 63 -18.56 7.84 33.44
CA ALA A 63 -19.01 6.89 32.42
C ALA A 63 -18.78 7.40 30.99
N ALA A 64 -18.99 8.70 30.75
CA ALA A 64 -18.73 9.31 29.45
C ALA A 64 -17.23 9.38 29.12
N GLU A 65 -16.37 9.63 30.11
CA GLU A 65 -14.91 9.60 29.95
C GLU A 65 -14.42 8.18 29.66
N ALA A 66 -14.85 7.18 30.44
CA ALA A 66 -14.51 5.78 30.19
C ALA A 66 -14.96 5.31 28.79
N ALA A 67 -16.17 5.69 28.37
CA ALA A 67 -16.66 5.36 27.02
C ALA A 67 -15.84 6.02 25.90
N ARG A 68 -15.33 7.24 26.13
CA ARG A 68 -14.44 7.93 25.18
C ARG A 68 -13.09 7.24 25.07
N GLU A 69 -12.49 6.87 26.20
CA GLU A 69 -11.21 6.14 26.22
C GLU A 69 -11.33 4.79 25.51
N GLU A 70 -12.39 4.02 25.77
CA GLU A 70 -12.64 2.76 25.05
C GLU A 70 -12.82 2.98 23.53
N ALA A 71 -13.54 4.04 23.15
CA ALA A 71 -13.76 4.35 21.75
C ALA A 71 -12.45 4.75 21.05
N GLU A 72 -11.58 5.50 21.72
CA GLU A 72 -10.27 5.90 21.23
C GLU A 72 -9.35 4.68 21.07
N GLN A 73 -9.27 3.81 22.07
CA GLN A 73 -8.49 2.56 21.98
C GLN A 73 -8.95 1.69 20.81
N ARG A 74 -10.26 1.49 20.64
CA ARG A 74 -10.81 0.73 19.51
C ARG A 74 -10.52 1.42 18.16
N ALA A 75 -10.55 2.74 18.12
CA ALA A 75 -10.21 3.49 16.91
C ALA A 75 -8.73 3.33 16.55
N GLU A 76 -7.83 3.41 17.53
CA GLU A 76 -6.41 3.15 17.34
C GLU A 76 -6.13 1.74 16.85
N GLU A 77 -6.75 0.72 17.46
CA GLU A 77 -6.58 -0.67 17.03
C GLU A 77 -7.03 -0.87 15.59
N ARG A 78 -8.18 -0.30 15.21
CA ARG A 78 -8.65 -0.33 13.81
C ARG A 78 -7.70 0.41 12.87
N ALA A 79 -7.17 1.56 13.28
CA ALA A 79 -6.21 2.31 12.49
C ALA A 79 -4.91 1.51 12.29
N ARG A 80 -4.41 0.84 13.33
CA ARG A 80 -3.25 -0.05 13.26
C ARG A 80 -3.50 -1.23 12.32
N GLN A 81 -4.66 -1.89 12.44
CA GLN A 81 -5.04 -3.00 11.55
C GLN A 81 -5.15 -2.54 10.09
N ALA A 82 -5.79 -1.40 9.85
CA ALA A 82 -5.90 -0.82 8.51
C ALA A 82 -4.52 -0.48 7.92
N ALA A 83 -3.62 0.08 8.72
CA ALA A 83 -2.25 0.39 8.29
C ALA A 83 -1.47 -0.89 7.91
N VAL A 84 -1.59 -1.96 8.70
CA VAL A 84 -0.95 -3.25 8.39
C VAL A 84 -1.51 -3.82 7.09
N LEU A 85 -2.83 -3.82 6.92
CA LEU A 85 -3.47 -4.30 5.68
C LEU A 85 -3.03 -3.49 4.47
N GLN A 86 -2.96 -2.16 4.60
CA GLN A 86 -2.48 -1.28 3.53
C GLN A 86 -1.03 -1.60 3.17
N GLN A 87 -0.15 -1.79 4.16
CA GLN A 87 1.24 -2.17 3.90
C GLN A 87 1.35 -3.52 3.18
N GLN A 88 0.55 -4.51 3.58
CA GLN A 88 0.51 -5.81 2.91
C GLN A 88 0.03 -5.70 1.47
N GLN A 89 -1.00 -4.89 1.20
CA GLN A 89 -1.48 -4.65 -0.16
C GLN A 89 -0.41 -3.99 -1.03
N MET A 90 0.23 -2.92 -0.53
CA MET A 90 1.32 -2.24 -1.24
C MET A 90 2.51 -3.18 -1.50
N ALA A 91 2.87 -4.03 -0.54
CA ALA A 91 3.93 -5.01 -0.71
C ALA A 91 3.56 -6.08 -1.75
N ALA A 92 2.32 -6.58 -1.73
CA ALA A 92 1.84 -7.55 -2.71
C ALA A 92 1.78 -6.96 -4.13
N GLU A 93 1.36 -5.70 -4.27
CA GLU A 93 1.35 -5.00 -5.55
C GLU A 93 2.79 -4.81 -6.09
N ARG A 94 3.71 -4.36 -5.24
CA ARG A 94 5.14 -4.25 -5.61
C ARG A 94 5.72 -5.60 -6.05
N ALA A 95 5.41 -6.68 -5.33
CA ALA A 95 5.86 -8.01 -5.70
C ALA A 95 5.30 -8.47 -7.06
N ARG A 96 4.02 -8.20 -7.34
CA ARG A 96 3.40 -8.50 -8.64
C ARG A 96 4.05 -7.71 -9.78
N MET A 97 4.30 -6.41 -9.55
CA MET A 97 4.96 -5.56 -10.54
C MET A 97 6.38 -6.04 -10.82
N ALA A 98 7.15 -6.37 -9.77
CA ALA A 98 8.50 -6.91 -9.92
C ALA A 98 8.52 -8.22 -10.71
N GLN A 99 7.60 -9.15 -10.41
CA GLN A 99 7.47 -10.40 -11.16
C GLN A 99 7.15 -10.17 -12.64
N ALA A 100 6.21 -9.27 -12.94
CA ALA A 100 5.86 -8.93 -14.32
C ALA A 100 7.05 -8.30 -15.09
N GLU A 101 7.86 -7.47 -14.41
CA GLU A 101 9.08 -6.92 -14.98
C GLU A 101 10.13 -8.00 -15.25
N GLU A 102 10.35 -8.92 -14.30
CA GLU A 102 11.28 -10.05 -14.46
C GLU A 102 10.87 -10.96 -15.64
N GLU A 103 9.58 -11.29 -15.76
CA GLU A 103 9.06 -12.07 -16.88
C GLU A 103 9.28 -11.37 -18.23
N ARG A 104 9.09 -10.04 -18.26
CA ARG A 104 9.34 -9.22 -19.45
C ARG A 104 10.83 -9.21 -19.81
N ILE A 105 11.71 -9.08 -18.82
CA ILE A 105 13.17 -9.13 -19.02
C ILE A 105 13.56 -10.51 -19.58
N ALA A 106 13.11 -11.60 -18.96
CA ALA A 106 13.40 -12.95 -19.43
C ALA A 106 12.85 -13.24 -20.84
N ALA A 107 11.74 -12.62 -21.22
CA ALA A 107 11.24 -12.68 -22.60
C ALA A 107 12.16 -11.92 -23.57
N MET A 108 12.61 -10.71 -23.21
CA MET A 108 13.53 -9.92 -24.03
C MET A 108 14.90 -10.58 -24.17
N GLU A 109 15.44 -11.18 -23.11
CA GLU A 109 16.70 -11.92 -23.15
C GLU A 109 16.64 -13.12 -24.11
N ARG A 110 15.52 -13.86 -24.11
CA ARG A 110 15.30 -14.94 -25.07
C ARG A 110 15.25 -14.44 -26.52
N GLN A 111 14.61 -13.28 -26.76
CA GLN A 111 14.59 -12.66 -28.08
C GLN A 111 15.99 -12.21 -28.53
N LEU A 112 16.77 -11.63 -27.63
CA LEU A 112 18.15 -11.23 -27.92
C LEU A 112 19.01 -12.44 -28.27
N ALA A 113 18.95 -13.51 -27.49
CA ALA A 113 19.68 -14.75 -27.79
C ALA A 113 19.28 -15.35 -29.16
N GLU A 114 17.99 -15.30 -29.51
CA GLU A 114 17.52 -15.72 -30.82
C GLU A 114 18.08 -14.83 -31.94
N TYR A 115 18.07 -13.51 -31.77
CA TYR A 115 18.61 -12.57 -32.73
C TYR A 115 20.12 -12.73 -32.91
N GLU A 116 20.88 -12.88 -31.83
CA GLU A 116 22.32 -13.15 -31.88
C GLU A 116 22.62 -14.44 -32.63
N ALA A 117 21.88 -15.52 -32.37
CA ALA A 117 22.02 -16.77 -33.10
C ALA A 117 21.69 -16.62 -34.59
N ARG A 118 20.66 -15.85 -34.94
CA ARG A 118 20.29 -15.55 -36.34
C ARG A 118 21.34 -14.70 -37.04
N ILE A 119 21.91 -13.70 -36.35
CA ILE A 119 22.99 -12.86 -36.87
C ILE A 119 24.23 -13.71 -37.12
N SER A 120 24.65 -14.51 -36.14
CA SER A 120 25.81 -15.40 -36.29
C SER A 120 25.67 -16.37 -37.46
N ARG A 121 24.49 -17.00 -37.63
CA ARG A 121 24.21 -17.85 -38.80
C ARG A 121 24.32 -17.10 -40.13
N ARG A 122 23.78 -15.87 -40.19
CA ARG A 122 23.89 -15.01 -41.39
C ARG A 122 25.32 -14.59 -41.68
N GLU A 123 26.11 -14.28 -40.66
CA GLU A 123 27.53 -13.94 -40.83
C GLU A 123 28.33 -15.13 -41.36
N GLN A 124 28.08 -16.33 -40.84
CA GLN A 124 28.69 -17.56 -41.34
C GLN A 124 28.27 -17.85 -42.79
N ALA A 125 26.97 -17.71 -43.12
CA ALA A 125 26.49 -17.86 -44.49
C ALA A 125 27.16 -16.86 -45.44
N ASN A 126 27.28 -15.59 -45.03
CA ASN A 126 27.96 -14.56 -45.80
C ASN A 126 29.45 -14.85 -45.99
N ALA A 127 30.15 -15.38 -44.97
CA ALA A 127 31.53 -15.80 -45.10
C ALA A 127 31.69 -16.92 -46.15
N ARG A 128 30.82 -17.93 -46.13
CA ARG A 128 30.79 -19.00 -47.13
C ARG A 128 30.50 -18.49 -48.54
N LEU A 129 29.59 -17.53 -48.69
CA LEU A 129 29.33 -16.89 -49.99
C LEU A 129 30.54 -16.12 -50.51
N ARG A 130 31.28 -15.41 -49.64
CA ARG A 130 32.52 -14.73 -50.04
C ARG A 130 33.57 -15.72 -50.52
N GLU A 131 33.76 -16.83 -49.79
CA GLU A 131 34.65 -17.91 -50.22
C GLU A 131 34.21 -18.52 -51.56
N ALA A 132 32.90 -18.70 -51.78
CA ALA A 132 32.36 -19.20 -53.03
C ALA A 132 32.60 -18.24 -54.20
N ILE A 133 32.49 -16.93 -53.97
CA ILE A 133 32.81 -15.90 -54.97
C ILE A 133 34.28 -15.99 -55.36
N THR A 134 35.21 -16.05 -54.39
CA THR A 134 36.63 -16.21 -54.68
C THR A 134 36.92 -17.49 -55.48
N ALA A 135 36.31 -18.63 -55.11
CA ALA A 135 36.46 -19.87 -55.87
C ALA A 135 35.90 -19.75 -57.31
N ALA A 136 34.81 -19.00 -57.51
CA ALA A 136 34.26 -18.73 -58.83
C ALA A 136 35.17 -17.83 -59.67
N GLU A 137 35.81 -16.83 -59.06
CA GLU A 137 36.81 -15.98 -59.72
C GLU A 137 38.06 -16.77 -60.12
N GLU A 138 38.57 -17.64 -59.24
CA GLU A 138 39.67 -18.57 -59.54
C GLU A 138 39.31 -19.50 -60.71
N LEU A 139 38.09 -20.05 -60.71
CA LEU A 139 37.59 -20.89 -61.80
C LEU A 139 37.49 -20.13 -63.12
N LEU A 140 36.97 -18.90 -63.11
CA LEU A 140 36.88 -18.06 -64.31
C LEU A 140 38.27 -17.76 -64.89
N GLN A 141 39.23 -17.44 -64.03
CA GLN A 141 40.61 -17.20 -64.46
C GLN A 141 41.24 -18.46 -65.07
N MET A 142 41.05 -19.62 -64.44
CA MET A 142 41.53 -20.90 -64.97
C MET A 142 40.90 -21.22 -66.33
N LEU A 143 39.58 -21.07 -66.46
CA LEU A 143 38.88 -21.28 -67.73
C LEU A 143 39.37 -20.35 -68.83
N ALA A 144 39.65 -19.08 -68.51
CA ALA A 144 40.23 -18.14 -69.47
C ALA A 144 41.64 -18.57 -69.91
N THR A 145 42.49 -19.01 -68.98
CA THR A 145 43.82 -19.55 -69.31
C THR A 145 43.71 -20.81 -70.17
N GLU A 146 42.80 -21.74 -69.84
CA GLU A 146 42.59 -22.96 -70.63
C GLU A 146 42.01 -22.65 -72.02
N GLN A 147 41.16 -21.62 -72.16
CA GLN A 147 40.69 -21.16 -73.47
C GLN A 147 41.84 -20.67 -74.36
N SER A 148 42.79 -19.93 -73.80
CA SER A 148 43.96 -19.44 -74.57
C SER A 148 44.86 -20.57 -75.09
N LYS A 149 44.84 -21.76 -74.47
CA LYS A 149 45.60 -22.92 -74.96
C LYS A 149 45.08 -23.43 -76.30
N TYR A 150 43.80 -23.22 -76.61
CA TYR A 150 43.23 -23.61 -77.91
C TYR A 150 43.72 -22.72 -79.07
N ASP A 151 44.33 -21.57 -78.78
CA ASP A 151 44.96 -20.73 -79.80
C ASP A 151 46.27 -21.36 -80.34
N ASN A 152 46.81 -22.38 -79.66
CA ASN A 152 48.05 -23.05 -80.02
C ASN A 152 47.90 -24.58 -80.01
N VAL A 153 47.31 -25.10 -81.10
CA VAL A 153 47.09 -26.53 -81.32
C VAL A 153 48.06 -27.09 -82.36
N ASP A 154 48.47 -28.34 -82.17
CA ASP A 154 49.35 -29.07 -83.09
C ASP A 154 48.61 -29.55 -84.35
N ALA A 155 49.35 -30.18 -85.27
CA ALA A 155 48.79 -30.73 -86.52
C ALA A 155 47.72 -31.83 -86.31
N ASN A 156 47.63 -32.40 -85.11
CA ASN A 156 46.63 -33.39 -84.71
C ASN A 156 45.44 -32.75 -83.97
N GLY A 157 45.43 -31.43 -83.80
CA GLY A 157 44.39 -30.69 -83.08
C GLY A 157 44.51 -30.76 -81.56
N GLN A 158 45.66 -31.17 -81.02
CA GLN A 158 45.91 -31.23 -79.57
C GLN A 158 46.57 -29.94 -79.09
N THR A 159 46.20 -29.46 -77.90
CA THR A 159 46.82 -28.27 -77.31
C THR A 159 48.29 -28.54 -76.97
N ALA A 160 49.16 -27.57 -77.25
CA ALA A 160 50.60 -27.70 -76.95
C ALA A 160 50.89 -27.92 -75.44
N GLU A 161 50.08 -27.30 -74.59
CA GLU A 161 50.05 -27.58 -73.15
C GLU A 161 48.85 -28.45 -72.78
N PRO A 162 49.01 -29.44 -71.87
CA PRO A 162 47.89 -30.28 -71.45
C PRO A 162 46.83 -29.46 -70.70
N LEU A 163 45.57 -29.88 -70.86
CA LEU A 163 44.42 -29.23 -70.23
C LEU A 163 44.27 -29.62 -68.76
N GLN A 164 44.02 -28.66 -67.88
CA GLN A 164 43.90 -28.87 -66.44
C GLN A 164 42.46 -29.18 -66.00
N LYS A 165 41.83 -30.15 -66.66
CA LYS A 165 40.40 -30.51 -66.43
C LYS A 165 40.10 -30.95 -65.00
N ALA A 166 41.05 -31.64 -64.35
CA ALA A 166 40.89 -32.09 -62.97
C ALA A 166 40.80 -30.91 -61.99
N LEU A 167 41.66 -29.90 -62.17
CA LEU A 167 41.69 -28.70 -61.33
C LEU A 167 40.43 -27.83 -61.52
N ILE A 168 39.93 -27.70 -62.76
CA ILE A 168 38.64 -27.05 -63.03
C ILE A 168 37.50 -27.75 -62.27
N SER A 169 37.43 -29.07 -62.36
CA SER A 169 36.39 -29.86 -61.69
C SER A 169 36.46 -29.73 -60.16
N GLU A 170 37.66 -29.64 -59.60
CA GLU A 170 37.88 -29.39 -58.18
C GLU A 170 37.38 -27.98 -57.76
N LEU A 171 37.72 -26.94 -58.52
CA LEU A 171 37.27 -25.56 -58.25
C LEU A 171 35.74 -25.43 -58.37
N GLU A 172 35.13 -26.05 -59.38
CA GLU A 172 33.67 -26.13 -59.54
C GLU A 172 33.03 -26.81 -58.32
N SER A 173 33.55 -27.97 -57.93
CA SER A 173 33.07 -28.73 -56.78
C SER A 173 33.19 -27.94 -55.48
N ARG A 174 34.29 -27.20 -55.30
CA ARG A 174 34.54 -26.33 -54.14
C ARG A 174 33.52 -25.19 -54.10
N LYS A 175 33.30 -24.48 -55.20
CA LYS A 175 32.27 -23.43 -55.31
C LYS A 175 30.89 -23.98 -54.95
N ASP A 176 30.48 -25.09 -55.55
CA ASP A 176 29.16 -25.68 -55.34
C ASP A 176 28.95 -26.20 -53.91
N ARG A 177 30.03 -26.68 -53.27
CA ARG A 177 29.98 -27.04 -51.85
C ARG A 177 29.75 -25.79 -50.99
N LEU A 178 30.53 -24.73 -51.18
CA LEU A 178 30.44 -23.50 -50.40
C LEU A 178 29.07 -22.81 -50.55
N VAL A 179 28.49 -22.81 -51.76
CA VAL A 179 27.13 -22.29 -51.97
C VAL A 179 26.09 -23.10 -51.21
N ARG A 180 26.20 -24.44 -51.22
CA ARG A 180 25.28 -25.31 -50.47
C ARG A 180 25.41 -25.14 -48.95
N GLU A 181 26.64 -24.99 -48.45
CA GLU A 181 26.89 -24.68 -47.04
C GLU A 181 26.31 -23.32 -46.64
N ALA A 182 26.43 -22.30 -47.48
CA ALA A 182 25.81 -21.00 -47.23
C ALA A 182 24.27 -21.10 -47.18
N GLN A 183 23.68 -21.87 -48.09
CA GLN A 183 22.23 -22.09 -48.15
C GLN A 183 21.72 -22.85 -46.92
N SER A 184 22.45 -23.85 -46.43
CA SER A 184 22.04 -24.58 -45.22
C SER A 184 22.14 -23.73 -43.95
N LEU A 185 23.00 -22.71 -43.93
CA LEU A 185 23.13 -21.75 -42.81
C LEU A 185 22.09 -20.61 -42.85
N SER A 186 21.52 -20.34 -44.03
CA SER A 186 20.52 -19.29 -44.22
C SER A 186 19.07 -19.76 -44.00
N ASN A 187 18.83 -21.07 -44.06
CA ASN A 187 17.54 -21.70 -43.75
C ASN A 187 17.44 -22.00 -42.25
#